data_AF-A0A0L0LNA9-F1
#
_entry.id   AF-A0A0L0LNA9-F1
#
_cell.length_a   1.000
_cell.length_b   1.000
_cell.length_c   1.000
_cell.angle_alpha   90.00
_cell.angle_beta   90.00
_cell.angle_gamma   90.00
#
_symmetry.space_group_name_H-M   'P 1'
#
loop_
_entity.id
_entity.type
_entity.pdbx_description
1 polymer ?
#
loop_
_entity_poly.entity_id
_entity_poly.type
_entity_poly.pdbx_seq_one_letter_code
_entity_poly.pdbx_strand_id
1 'polypeptide(L)'
;MFFERFMGGSKKKEVSPLSIEEKEMIAGFRTQASANHEKYREGRRIQNPDGTETIKSRFKPLHAEQDGMWMKKHPERVGKDPDFGDEAVPAVDIASYSFDELPPSRQEDSLASYDYAIESVYRAARNGTPLNETFIDATANAIHEQWFLRNGEDLKREISIRMKQGGFANEEAARADARLTDLIDQLDPYEKLTDENKERDRKFVREIVKLYEEKHPPS
;
A
#
# COMPACT_ATOMS: atom_id res chain seq x y z
N MET A 1 -13.97 32.84 -44.75
CA MET A 1 -13.14 32.95 -43.53
C MET A 1 -13.61 31.85 -42.59
N PHE A 2 -13.04 30.66 -42.71
CA PHE A 2 -11.90 30.16 -41.92
C PHE A 2 -12.20 30.11 -40.42
N PHE A 3 -12.58 28.92 -39.93
CA PHE A 3 -11.84 28.21 -38.87
C PHE A 3 -12.32 26.74 -38.82
N GLU A 4 -11.75 25.92 -39.70
CA GLU A 4 -11.51 24.50 -39.41
C GLU A 4 -10.25 24.42 -38.55
N ARG A 5 -10.29 23.79 -37.37
CA ARG A 5 -9.08 23.21 -36.75
C ARG A 5 -9.40 22.16 -35.68
N PHE A 6 -9.12 20.90 -36.05
CA PHE A 6 -8.74 19.77 -35.18
C PHE A 6 -9.73 19.30 -34.09
N MET A 7 -10.79 18.62 -34.51
CA MET A 7 -11.34 17.50 -33.71
C MET A 7 -10.59 16.23 -34.09
N GLY A 8 -9.38 16.08 -33.52
CA GLY A 8 -8.65 14.81 -33.55
C GLY A 8 -9.42 13.78 -32.73
N GLY A 9 -10.28 13.02 -33.38
CA GLY A 9 -11.00 11.90 -32.79
C GLY A 9 -10.03 10.83 -32.33
N SER A 10 -9.53 10.93 -31.09
CA SER A 10 -8.94 9.80 -30.39
C SER A 10 -10.06 8.80 -30.14
N LYS A 11 -10.20 7.82 -31.05
CA LYS A 11 -10.90 6.57 -30.74
C LYS A 11 -10.30 6.08 -29.43
N LYS A 12 -11.08 6.09 -28.34
CA LYS A 12 -10.71 5.39 -27.11
C LYS A 12 -10.43 3.95 -27.54
N LYS A 13 -9.15 3.55 -27.60
CA LYS A 13 -8.79 2.16 -27.83
C LYS A 13 -9.42 1.39 -26.68
N GLU A 14 -10.42 0.60 -27.01
CA GLU A 14 -11.00 -0.36 -26.07
C GLU A 14 -9.88 -1.30 -25.66
N VAL A 15 -9.46 -1.21 -24.39
CA VAL A 15 -8.34 -1.99 -23.90
C VAL A 15 -8.87 -3.39 -23.65
N SER A 16 -8.47 -4.34 -24.49
CA SER A 16 -8.85 -5.74 -24.30
C SER A 16 -8.33 -6.25 -22.94
N PRO A 17 -9.07 -7.12 -22.25
CA PRO A 17 -8.65 -7.69 -20.98
C PRO A 17 -7.30 -8.41 -21.08
N LEU A 18 -6.64 -8.56 -19.92
CA LEU A 18 -5.41 -9.33 -19.78
C LEU A 18 -5.59 -10.79 -20.24
N SER A 19 -4.56 -11.33 -20.87
CA SER A 19 -4.48 -12.74 -21.27
C SER A 19 -4.47 -13.66 -20.04
N ILE A 20 -4.68 -14.96 -20.26
CA ILE A 20 -4.62 -15.96 -19.18
C ILE A 20 -3.20 -16.03 -18.61
N GLU A 21 -2.17 -16.03 -19.47
CA GLU A 21 -0.77 -16.03 -19.05
C GLU A 21 -0.40 -14.78 -18.24
N GLU A 22 -0.92 -13.60 -18.61
CA GLU A 22 -0.73 -12.37 -17.84
C GLU A 22 -1.39 -12.46 -16.46
N LYS A 23 -2.58 -13.07 -16.37
CA LYS A 23 -3.28 -13.30 -15.10
C LYS A 23 -2.58 -14.34 -14.23
N GLU A 24 -2.06 -15.42 -14.82
CA GLU A 24 -1.27 -16.43 -14.11
C GLU A 24 0.06 -15.84 -13.65
N MET A 25 0.65 -14.92 -14.42
CA MET A 25 1.83 -14.20 -13.99
C MET A 25 1.52 -13.26 -12.83
N ILE A 26 0.39 -12.53 -12.88
CA ILE A 26 -0.16 -11.73 -11.76
C ILE A 26 -0.32 -12.61 -10.51
N ALA A 27 -0.88 -13.82 -10.65
CA ALA A 27 -1.03 -14.76 -9.54
C ALA A 27 0.32 -15.18 -8.92
N GLY A 28 1.39 -15.25 -9.72
CA GLY A 28 2.76 -15.48 -9.25
C GLY A 28 3.30 -14.40 -8.31
N PHE A 29 2.73 -13.18 -8.32
CA PHE A 29 3.16 -12.08 -7.45
C PHE A 29 2.55 -12.12 -6.04
N ARG A 30 1.65 -13.06 -5.71
CA ARG A 30 1.39 -13.41 -4.30
C ARG A 30 2.68 -13.75 -3.55
N THR A 31 3.61 -14.42 -4.23
CA THR A 31 4.95 -14.68 -3.72
C THR A 31 5.70 -13.38 -3.39
N GLN A 32 5.50 -12.34 -4.20
CA GLN A 32 6.13 -11.03 -4.00
C GLN A 32 5.51 -10.28 -2.82
N ALA A 33 4.19 -10.29 -2.67
CA ALA A 33 3.51 -9.71 -1.51
C ALA A 33 3.94 -10.41 -0.21
N SER A 34 4.03 -11.75 -0.23
CA SER A 34 4.57 -12.53 0.87
C SER A 34 6.04 -12.17 1.18
N ALA A 35 6.91 -12.14 0.17
CA ALA A 35 8.32 -11.76 0.35
C ALA A 35 8.50 -10.33 0.87
N ASN A 36 7.69 -9.38 0.41
CA ASN A 36 7.76 -7.99 0.86
C ASN A 36 7.15 -7.80 2.26
N HIS A 37 6.12 -8.57 2.62
CA HIS A 37 5.67 -8.65 4.01
C HIS A 37 6.75 -9.22 4.93
N GLU A 38 7.51 -10.22 4.49
CA GLU A 38 8.62 -10.75 5.28
C GLU A 38 9.77 -9.76 5.43
N LYS A 39 10.12 -9.00 4.38
CA LYS A 39 11.08 -7.88 4.51
C LYS A 39 10.57 -6.82 5.48
N TYR A 40 9.27 -6.53 5.46
CA TYR A 40 8.64 -5.61 6.41
C TYR A 40 8.78 -6.11 7.84
N ARG A 41 8.55 -7.41 8.10
CA ARG A 41 8.73 -8.04 9.41
C ARG A 41 10.19 -8.03 9.85
N GLU A 42 11.12 -8.34 8.94
CA GLU A 42 12.56 -8.34 9.18
C GLU A 42 13.04 -6.96 9.66
N GLY A 43 12.62 -5.89 9.00
CA GLY A 43 12.94 -4.51 9.40
C GLY A 43 12.39 -4.10 10.77
N ARG A 44 11.57 -4.95 11.40
CA ARG A 44 10.99 -4.75 12.74
C ARG A 44 11.60 -5.67 13.80
N ARG A 45 12.53 -6.54 13.43
CA ARG A 45 13.26 -7.36 14.40
C ARG A 45 14.17 -6.49 15.26
N ILE A 46 14.16 -6.75 16.55
CA ILE A 46 14.94 -6.09 17.57
C ILE A 46 15.75 -7.18 18.28
N GLN A 47 17.08 -7.05 18.19
CA GLN A 47 17.99 -7.86 18.98
C GLN A 47 18.01 -7.34 20.42
N ASN A 48 17.60 -8.17 21.36
CA ASN A 48 17.60 -7.84 22.78
C ASN A 48 19.01 -8.04 23.39
N PRO A 49 19.33 -7.34 24.49
CA PRO A 49 20.64 -7.46 25.16
C PRO A 49 20.99 -8.88 25.65
N ASP A 50 19.99 -9.73 25.88
CA ASP A 50 20.14 -11.12 26.30
C ASP A 50 20.36 -12.10 25.13
N GLY A 51 20.46 -11.57 23.89
CA GLY A 51 20.63 -12.38 22.68
C GLY A 51 19.32 -12.96 22.12
N THR A 52 18.18 -12.71 22.77
CA THR A 52 16.86 -13.03 22.19
C THR A 52 16.47 -11.99 21.15
N GLU A 53 15.50 -12.33 20.31
CA GLU A 53 14.95 -11.43 19.31
C GLU A 53 13.46 -11.20 19.56
N THR A 54 13.02 -9.97 19.40
CA THR A 54 11.60 -9.61 19.40
C THR A 54 11.24 -8.89 18.11
N ILE A 55 9.98 -9.01 17.67
CA ILE A 55 9.47 -8.21 16.56
C ILE A 55 8.69 -7.04 17.14
N LYS A 56 9.04 -5.81 16.73
CA LYS A 56 8.27 -4.62 17.09
C LYS A 56 6.86 -4.74 16.53
N SER A 57 5.85 -4.88 17.38
CA SER A 57 4.45 -5.03 16.97
C SER A 57 3.96 -3.88 16.07
N ARG A 58 3.04 -4.18 15.16
CA ARG A 58 2.22 -3.20 14.43
C ARG A 58 0.81 -3.72 14.39
N PHE A 59 -0.08 -3.12 15.18
CA PHE A 59 -1.48 -3.46 15.14
C PHE A 59 -2.18 -2.77 13.97
N LYS A 60 -3.10 -3.49 13.33
CA LYS A 60 -4.04 -2.95 12.34
C LYS A 60 -5.47 -3.35 12.70
N PRO A 61 -6.45 -2.42 12.58
CA PRO A 61 -7.86 -2.73 12.84
C PRO A 61 -8.35 -3.93 12.03
N LEU A 62 -9.24 -4.72 12.62
CA LEU A 62 -9.95 -5.78 11.93
C LEU A 62 -11.32 -5.27 11.44
N HIS A 63 -11.71 -5.67 10.23
CA HIS A 63 -13.01 -5.31 9.66
C HIS A 63 -13.96 -6.50 9.77
N ALA A 64 -15.04 -6.37 10.55
CA ALA A 64 -15.93 -7.50 10.84
C ALA A 64 -16.52 -8.17 9.58
N GLU A 65 -16.77 -7.39 8.52
CA GLU A 65 -17.33 -7.89 7.26
C GLU A 65 -16.32 -8.73 6.46
N GLN A 66 -15.06 -8.27 6.36
CA GLN A 66 -14.00 -8.97 5.61
C GLN A 66 -13.31 -10.07 6.44
N ASP A 67 -13.14 -9.83 7.74
CA ASP A 67 -12.29 -10.65 8.61
C ASP A 67 -13.09 -11.54 9.55
N GLY A 68 -14.43 -11.42 9.61
CA GLY A 68 -15.25 -12.09 10.62
C GLY A 68 -15.09 -13.61 10.66
N MET A 69 -14.88 -14.26 9.52
CA MET A 69 -14.60 -15.71 9.46
C MET A 69 -13.18 -16.04 9.95
N TRP A 70 -12.20 -15.19 9.64
CA TRP A 70 -10.83 -15.35 10.13
C TRP A 70 -10.78 -15.14 11.65
N MET A 71 -11.43 -14.11 12.17
CA MET A 71 -11.53 -13.80 13.61
C MET A 71 -12.15 -14.95 14.41
N LYS A 72 -13.15 -15.64 13.84
CA LYS A 72 -13.75 -16.83 14.47
C LYS A 72 -12.80 -18.03 14.51
N LYS A 73 -11.95 -18.18 13.50
CA LYS A 73 -10.97 -19.29 13.40
C LYS A 73 -9.70 -19.03 14.21
N HIS A 74 -9.36 -17.77 14.41
CA HIS A 74 -8.12 -17.32 15.06
C HIS A 74 -8.39 -16.34 16.22
N PRO A 75 -9.25 -16.69 17.20
CA PRO A 75 -9.58 -15.78 18.29
C PRO A 75 -8.36 -15.38 19.12
N GLU A 76 -7.33 -16.24 19.19
CA GLU A 76 -6.07 -15.98 19.89
C GLU A 76 -5.21 -14.88 19.23
N ARG A 77 -5.46 -14.57 17.96
CA ARG A 77 -4.73 -13.55 17.19
C ARG A 77 -5.44 -12.19 17.19
N VAL A 78 -6.65 -12.13 17.74
CA VAL A 78 -7.45 -10.92 17.86
C VAL A 78 -7.08 -10.23 19.17
N GLY A 79 -6.44 -9.06 19.06
CA GLY A 79 -6.05 -8.23 20.17
C GLY A 79 -6.61 -6.81 20.06
N LYS A 80 -5.90 -5.89 20.70
CA LYS A 80 -6.11 -4.44 20.65
C LYS A 80 -4.75 -3.78 20.56
N ASP A 81 -4.66 -2.67 19.84
CA ASP A 81 -3.43 -1.87 19.85
C ASP A 81 -3.20 -1.30 21.27
N PRO A 82 -2.15 -1.72 21.99
CA PRO A 82 -1.89 -1.23 23.34
C PRO A 82 -1.61 0.27 23.36
N ASP A 83 -1.13 0.85 22.26
CA ASP A 83 -0.87 2.28 22.16
C ASP A 83 -2.17 3.09 22.24
N PHE A 84 -3.33 2.51 21.95
CA PHE A 84 -4.61 3.23 21.88
C PHE A 84 -5.47 3.11 23.16
N GLY A 85 -5.06 2.30 24.14
CA GLY A 85 -5.75 2.17 25.43
C GLY A 85 -7.25 1.85 25.27
N ASP A 86 -8.12 2.61 25.93
CA ASP A 86 -9.58 2.41 25.90
C ASP A 86 -10.20 2.67 24.52
N GLU A 87 -9.53 3.42 23.63
CA GLU A 87 -10.00 3.70 22.28
C GLU A 87 -9.64 2.60 21.26
N ALA A 88 -8.90 1.59 21.70
CA ALA A 88 -8.47 0.49 20.86
C ALA A 88 -9.65 -0.41 20.43
N VAL A 89 -9.78 -0.59 19.12
CA VAL A 89 -10.69 -1.59 18.51
C VAL A 89 -10.03 -2.96 18.41
N PRO A 90 -10.82 -4.02 18.14
CA PRO A 90 -10.27 -5.28 17.66
C PRO A 90 -9.26 -5.07 16.53
N ALA A 91 -8.07 -5.63 16.72
CA ALA A 91 -6.93 -5.46 15.83
C ALA A 91 -6.11 -6.75 15.78
N VAL A 92 -5.25 -6.87 14.76
CA VAL A 92 -4.24 -7.93 14.65
C VAL A 92 -2.85 -7.30 14.60
N ASP A 93 -1.88 -7.90 15.28
CA ASP A 93 -0.47 -7.53 15.12
C ASP A 93 0.07 -8.11 13.79
N ILE A 94 0.05 -7.31 12.73
CA ILE A 94 0.45 -7.75 11.39
C ILE A 94 1.95 -8.07 11.29
N ALA A 95 2.78 -7.58 12.22
CA ALA A 95 4.20 -7.87 12.23
C ALA A 95 4.50 -9.27 12.81
N SER A 96 3.61 -9.79 13.64
CA SER A 96 3.80 -11.08 14.32
C SER A 96 3.53 -12.30 13.43
N TYR A 97 2.81 -12.15 12.32
CA TYR A 97 2.38 -13.26 11.47
C TYR A 97 2.92 -13.15 10.06
N SER A 98 3.13 -14.30 9.42
CA SER A 98 3.45 -14.35 7.99
C SER A 98 2.26 -13.86 7.15
N PHE A 99 2.51 -13.53 5.87
CA PHE A 99 1.48 -12.99 4.98
C PHE A 99 0.24 -13.89 4.89
N ASP A 100 0.43 -15.20 4.68
CA ASP A 100 -0.68 -16.16 4.51
C ASP A 100 -1.49 -16.38 5.79
N GLU A 101 -0.93 -15.98 6.93
CA GLU A 101 -1.56 -16.07 8.24
C GLU A 101 -2.38 -14.83 8.62
N LEU A 102 -2.22 -13.74 7.88
CA LEU A 102 -2.96 -12.51 8.10
C LEU A 102 -4.45 -12.67 7.77
N PRO A 103 -5.33 -11.84 8.36
CA PRO A 103 -6.72 -11.77 7.94
C PRO A 103 -6.85 -11.29 6.47
N PRO A 104 -7.96 -11.65 5.78
CA PRO A 104 -8.16 -11.31 4.37
C PRO A 104 -7.99 -9.82 4.05
N SER A 105 -8.51 -8.92 4.90
CA SER A 105 -8.37 -7.48 4.67
C SER A 105 -6.91 -7.02 4.59
N ARG A 106 -6.03 -7.62 5.41
CA ARG A 106 -4.61 -7.25 5.47
C ARG A 106 -3.77 -7.92 4.39
N GLN A 107 -4.18 -9.12 3.95
CA GLN A 107 -3.64 -9.70 2.73
C GLN A 107 -4.00 -8.83 1.51
N GLU A 108 -5.25 -8.40 1.42
CA GLU A 108 -5.75 -7.56 0.33
C GLU A 108 -5.06 -6.19 0.28
N ASP A 109 -4.89 -5.51 1.42
CA ASP A 109 -4.14 -4.25 1.49
C ASP A 109 -2.73 -4.38 0.92
N SER A 110 -2.06 -5.49 1.26
CA SER A 110 -0.69 -5.75 0.82
C SER A 110 -0.64 -6.11 -0.66
N LEU A 111 -1.68 -6.74 -1.23
CA LEU A 111 -1.73 -7.13 -2.64
C LEU A 111 -2.15 -6.00 -3.57
N ALA A 112 -3.10 -5.16 -3.15
CA ALA A 112 -3.78 -4.22 -4.02
C ALA A 112 -2.84 -3.23 -4.73
N SER A 113 -1.80 -2.74 -4.05
CA SER A 113 -0.81 -1.85 -4.67
C SER A 113 0.05 -2.57 -5.72
N TYR A 114 0.40 -3.85 -5.51
CA TYR A 114 1.12 -4.64 -6.52
C TYR A 114 0.24 -4.96 -7.71
N ASP A 115 -0.99 -5.41 -7.47
CA ASP A 115 -1.91 -5.76 -8.54
C ASP A 115 -2.10 -4.57 -9.49
N TYR A 116 -2.29 -3.38 -8.93
CA TYR A 116 -2.39 -2.15 -9.72
C TYR A 116 -1.08 -1.80 -10.47
N ALA A 117 0.07 -1.87 -9.79
CA ALA A 117 1.37 -1.60 -10.41
C ALA A 117 1.67 -2.55 -11.57
N ILE A 118 1.43 -3.84 -11.37
CA ILE A 118 1.63 -4.89 -12.37
C ILE A 118 0.71 -4.65 -13.56
N GLU A 119 -0.59 -4.51 -13.31
CA GLU A 119 -1.55 -4.25 -14.37
C GLU A 119 -1.17 -3.01 -15.19
N SER A 120 -0.72 -1.94 -14.52
CA SER A 120 -0.28 -0.70 -15.17
C SER A 120 0.96 -0.93 -16.06
N VAL A 121 1.96 -1.65 -15.56
CA VAL A 121 3.20 -1.96 -16.30
C VAL A 121 2.92 -2.80 -17.54
N TYR A 122 2.15 -3.88 -17.42
CA TYR A 122 1.81 -4.74 -18.56
C TYR A 122 1.00 -3.98 -19.61
N ARG A 123 0.00 -3.19 -19.17
CA ARG A 123 -0.79 -2.35 -20.07
C ARG A 123 0.08 -1.32 -20.78
N ALA A 124 0.99 -0.66 -20.08
CA ALA A 124 1.90 0.32 -20.66
C ALA A 124 2.82 -0.34 -21.70
N ALA A 125 3.47 -1.44 -21.35
CA ALA A 125 4.36 -2.16 -22.26
C ALA A 125 3.62 -2.64 -23.53
N ARG A 126 2.43 -3.21 -23.37
CA ARG A 126 1.58 -3.63 -24.49
C ARG A 126 1.21 -2.50 -25.44
N ASN A 127 1.02 -1.30 -24.90
CA ASN A 127 0.66 -0.11 -25.67
C ASN A 127 1.88 0.62 -26.25
N GLY A 128 3.10 0.13 -26.02
CA GLY A 128 4.34 0.81 -26.39
C GLY A 128 4.57 2.09 -25.60
N THR A 129 3.94 2.24 -24.43
CA THR A 129 4.20 3.33 -23.50
C THR A 129 5.54 3.09 -22.79
N PRO A 130 6.49 4.04 -22.84
CA PRO A 130 7.76 3.89 -22.14
C PRO A 130 7.58 3.77 -20.62
N LEU A 131 8.23 2.77 -20.01
CA LEU A 131 8.24 2.54 -18.56
C LEU A 131 9.29 3.43 -17.86
N ASN A 132 9.22 4.74 -18.09
CA ASN A 132 10.17 5.73 -17.56
C ASN A 132 9.66 6.40 -16.27
N GLU A 133 10.41 7.36 -15.74
CA GLU A 133 10.06 8.07 -14.50
C GLU A 133 8.70 8.81 -14.57
N THR A 134 8.28 9.27 -15.74
CA THR A 134 6.95 9.88 -15.91
C THR A 134 5.83 8.84 -15.75
N PHE A 135 6.01 7.63 -16.30
CA PHE A 135 5.09 6.53 -16.08
C PHE A 135 5.07 6.07 -14.61
N ILE A 136 6.26 5.99 -13.98
CA ILE A 136 6.42 5.60 -12.58
C ILE A 136 5.67 6.56 -11.66
N ASP A 137 5.87 7.86 -11.82
CA ASP A 137 5.22 8.87 -10.98
C ASP A 137 3.69 8.90 -11.16
N ALA A 138 3.21 8.79 -12.39
CA ALA A 138 1.77 8.72 -12.66
C ALA A 138 1.12 7.45 -12.07
N THR A 139 1.82 6.32 -12.12
CA THR A 139 1.35 5.06 -11.53
C THR A 139 1.38 5.13 -10.00
N ALA A 140 2.42 5.71 -9.42
CA ALA A 140 2.54 5.93 -7.98
C ALA A 140 1.40 6.81 -7.43
N ASN A 141 1.04 7.88 -8.14
CA ASN A 141 -0.12 8.71 -7.80
C ASN A 141 -1.41 7.87 -7.71
N ALA A 142 -1.70 7.09 -8.74
CA ALA A 142 -2.91 6.26 -8.74
C ALA A 142 -2.88 5.19 -7.63
N ILE A 143 -1.71 4.60 -7.32
CA ILE A 143 -1.56 3.67 -6.20
C ILE A 143 -1.88 4.37 -4.88
N HIS A 144 -1.38 5.58 -4.66
CA HIS A 144 -1.66 6.36 -3.45
C HIS A 144 -3.16 6.67 -3.30
N GLU A 145 -3.83 7.10 -4.38
CA GLU A 145 -5.27 7.32 -4.36
C GLU A 145 -6.04 6.05 -3.97
N GLN A 146 -5.70 4.91 -4.59
CA GLN A 146 -6.34 3.63 -4.28
C GLN A 146 -6.06 3.20 -2.84
N TRP A 147 -4.84 3.39 -2.36
CA TRP A 147 -4.49 3.12 -0.96
C TRP A 147 -5.30 4.00 -0.01
N PHE A 148 -5.41 5.31 -0.29
CA PHE A 148 -6.15 6.26 0.53
C PHE A 148 -7.65 5.91 0.60
N LEU A 149 -8.25 5.46 -0.50
CA LEU A 149 -9.64 5.01 -0.51
C LEU A 149 -9.89 3.80 0.42
N ARG A 150 -8.91 2.91 0.57
CA ARG A 150 -8.99 1.74 1.45
C ARG A 150 -8.62 2.04 2.90
N ASN A 151 -7.59 2.86 3.10
CA ASN A 151 -6.91 3.00 4.39
C ASN A 151 -7.10 4.38 5.04
N GLY A 152 -7.63 5.36 4.32
CA GLY A 152 -7.70 6.75 4.77
C GLY A 152 -8.53 6.97 6.03
N GLU A 153 -9.64 6.25 6.20
CA GLU A 153 -10.47 6.36 7.41
C GLU A 153 -9.78 5.77 8.64
N ASP A 154 -9.13 4.61 8.49
CA ASP A 154 -8.32 4.01 9.56
C ASP A 154 -7.14 4.92 9.94
N LEU A 155 -6.49 5.54 8.95
CA LEU A 155 -5.40 6.49 9.17
C LEU A 155 -5.87 7.75 9.90
N LYS A 156 -6.98 8.36 9.47
CA LYS A 156 -7.58 9.53 10.15
C LYS A 156 -7.90 9.22 11.60
N ARG A 157 -8.43 8.03 11.86
CA ARG A 157 -8.71 7.59 13.23
C ARG A 157 -7.43 7.41 14.05
N GLU A 158 -6.42 6.75 13.51
CA GLU A 158 -5.11 6.60 14.16
C GLU A 158 -4.51 7.98 14.51
N ILE A 159 -4.56 8.93 13.57
CA ILE A 159 -4.10 10.31 13.79
C ILE A 159 -4.91 10.98 14.91
N SER A 160 -6.25 10.88 14.88
CA SER A 160 -7.11 11.49 15.89
C SER A 160 -6.82 10.99 17.32
N ILE A 161 -6.64 9.67 17.49
CA ILE A 161 -6.29 9.06 18.78
C ILE A 161 -4.93 9.58 19.26
N ARG A 162 -3.92 9.53 18.39
CA ARG A 162 -2.56 10.00 18.73
C ARG A 162 -2.52 11.50 19.02
N MET A 163 -3.33 12.29 18.32
CA MET A 163 -3.45 13.72 18.58
C MET A 163 -4.00 14.00 19.98
N LYS A 164 -5.06 13.29 20.36
CA LYS A 164 -5.65 13.39 21.70
C LYS A 164 -4.66 12.98 22.80
N GLN A 165 -3.94 11.88 22.60
CA GLN A 165 -2.93 11.39 23.54
C GLN A 165 -1.74 12.35 23.68
N GLY A 166 -1.32 13.00 22.59
CA GLY A 166 -0.27 14.00 22.59
C GLY A 166 -0.70 15.38 23.07
N GLY A 167 -2.00 15.60 23.33
CA GLY A 167 -2.54 16.90 23.75
C GLY A 167 -2.46 17.98 22.66
N PHE A 168 -2.49 17.59 21.38
CA PHE A 168 -2.42 18.53 20.27
C PHE A 168 -3.76 19.25 20.08
N ALA A 169 -3.71 20.58 19.93
CA ALA A 169 -4.91 21.40 19.77
C ALA A 169 -5.56 21.29 18.38
N ASN A 170 -4.76 21.01 17.34
CA ASN A 170 -5.18 20.87 15.94
C ASN A 170 -4.12 20.13 15.10
N GLU A 171 -4.44 19.81 13.84
CA GLU A 171 -3.55 19.08 12.93
C GLU A 171 -2.27 19.86 12.60
N GLU A 172 -2.34 21.18 12.51
CA GLU A 172 -1.17 22.03 12.24
C GLU A 172 -0.12 21.89 13.35
N ALA A 173 -0.56 21.90 14.62
CA ALA A 173 0.31 21.63 15.75
C ALA A 173 0.85 20.19 15.76
N ALA A 174 0.04 19.22 15.29
CA ALA A 174 0.44 17.82 15.21
C ALA A 174 1.47 17.54 14.09
N ARG A 175 1.43 18.29 12.97
CA ARG A 175 2.39 18.16 11.86
C ARG A 175 3.84 18.44 12.27
N ALA A 176 4.06 19.14 13.38
CA ALA A 176 5.40 19.37 13.93
C ALA A 176 5.95 18.20 14.78
N ASP A 177 5.13 17.21 15.15
CA ASP A 177 5.59 16.02 15.88
C ASP A 177 6.04 14.94 14.90
N ALA A 178 7.32 14.55 15.00
CA ALA A 178 7.93 13.57 14.11
C ALA A 178 7.21 12.20 14.10
N ARG A 179 6.41 11.86 15.12
CA ARG A 179 5.61 10.63 15.16
C ARG A 179 4.34 10.72 14.33
N LEU A 180 3.89 11.93 14.01
CA LEU A 180 2.65 12.21 13.29
C LEU A 180 2.87 12.80 11.90
N THR A 181 3.97 13.51 11.67
CA THR A 181 4.24 14.17 10.38
C THR A 181 4.07 13.21 9.19
N ASP A 182 4.65 12.01 9.26
CA ASP A 182 4.58 11.00 8.20
C ASP A 182 3.15 10.47 7.97
N LEU A 183 2.39 10.26 9.05
CA LEU A 183 1.01 9.80 8.99
C LEU A 183 0.09 10.86 8.41
N ILE A 184 0.26 12.11 8.84
CA ILE A 184 -0.56 13.22 8.38
C ILE A 184 -0.25 13.53 6.90
N ASP A 185 1.01 13.45 6.48
CA ASP A 185 1.39 13.63 5.07
C ASP A 185 0.61 12.66 4.17
N GLN A 186 0.48 11.38 4.57
CA GLN A 186 -0.28 10.38 3.80
C GLN A 186 -1.78 10.67 3.65
N LEU A 187 -2.36 11.64 4.39
CA LEU A 187 -3.74 12.09 4.17
C LEU A 187 -3.87 13.05 2.99
N ASP A 188 -2.77 13.67 2.56
CA ASP A 188 -2.78 14.61 1.47
C ASP A 188 -2.84 13.89 0.10
N PRO A 189 -3.43 14.50 -0.94
CA PRO A 189 -3.33 14.02 -2.32
C PRO A 189 -1.86 13.86 -2.74
N TYR A 190 -1.58 12.92 -3.65
CA TYR A 190 -0.22 12.54 -4.04
C TYR A 190 0.64 13.76 -4.37
N GLU A 191 0.12 14.74 -5.11
CA GLU A 191 0.87 15.93 -5.54
C GLU A 191 1.42 16.75 -4.37
N LYS A 192 0.75 16.71 -3.22
CA LYS A 192 1.08 17.45 -2.01
C LYS A 192 1.94 16.66 -1.02
N LEU A 193 2.10 15.36 -1.21
CA LEU A 193 2.97 14.54 -0.38
C LEU A 193 4.41 15.05 -0.41
N THR A 194 5.12 14.82 0.69
CA THR A 194 6.59 14.92 0.71
C THR A 194 7.23 13.97 -0.30
N ASP A 195 8.41 14.34 -0.80
CA ASP A 195 9.16 13.49 -1.74
C ASP A 195 9.50 12.12 -1.14
N GLU A 196 9.68 12.04 0.18
CA GLU A 196 9.94 10.81 0.92
C GLU A 196 8.74 9.86 0.85
N ASN A 197 7.51 10.35 1.05
CA ASN A 197 6.32 9.51 0.90
C ASN A 197 6.02 9.16 -0.56
N LYS A 198 6.17 10.10 -1.50
CA LYS A 198 6.09 9.79 -2.94
C LYS A 198 7.06 8.69 -3.35
N GLU A 199 8.28 8.73 -2.81
CA GLU A 199 9.30 7.73 -3.12
C GLU A 199 8.94 6.33 -2.63
N ARG A 200 8.15 6.20 -1.55
CA ARG A 200 7.65 4.89 -1.11
C ARG A 200 6.75 4.26 -2.18
N ASP A 201 5.85 5.04 -2.77
CA ASP A 201 4.97 4.56 -3.86
C ASP A 201 5.74 4.32 -5.16
N ARG A 202 6.63 5.25 -5.55
CA ARG A 202 7.47 5.08 -6.75
C ARG A 202 8.37 3.85 -6.67
N LYS A 203 8.92 3.55 -5.49
CA LYS A 203 9.74 2.36 -5.29
C LYS A 203 8.98 1.07 -5.61
N PHE A 204 7.71 0.95 -5.23
CA PHE A 204 6.89 -0.21 -5.60
C PHE A 204 6.78 -0.36 -7.11
N VAL A 205 6.50 0.74 -7.82
CA VAL A 205 6.38 0.71 -9.28
C VAL A 205 7.72 0.34 -9.94
N ARG A 206 8.85 0.89 -9.47
CA ARG A 206 10.19 0.55 -9.99
C ARG A 206 10.54 -0.92 -9.77
N GLU A 207 10.19 -1.49 -8.61
CA GLU A 207 10.37 -2.93 -8.37
C GLU A 207 9.61 -3.78 -9.40
N ILE A 208 8.36 -3.40 -9.72
CA ILE A 208 7.56 -4.11 -10.72
C ILE A 208 8.10 -3.91 -12.16
N VAL A 209 8.52 -2.70 -12.53
CA VAL A 209 9.15 -2.43 -13.83
C VAL A 209 10.38 -3.32 -14.00
N LYS A 210 11.25 -3.37 -12.99
CA LYS A 210 12.45 -4.22 -13.01
C LYS A 210 12.08 -5.69 -13.18
N LEU A 211 11.10 -6.20 -12.44
CA LEU A 211 10.64 -7.59 -12.57
C LEU A 211 10.05 -7.88 -13.96
N TYR A 212 9.39 -6.91 -14.57
CA TYR A 212 8.88 -7.02 -15.93
C TYR A 212 10.03 -7.13 -16.94
N GLU A 213 11.02 -6.24 -16.85
CA GLU A 213 12.20 -6.20 -17.75
C GLU A 213 13.07 -7.45 -17.63
N GLU A 214 13.26 -7.98 -16.41
CA GLU A 214 14.00 -9.24 -16.19
C GLU A 214 13.34 -10.44 -16.89
N LYS A 215 12.00 -10.45 -16.97
CA LYS A 215 11.23 -11.50 -17.66
C LYS A 215 11.09 -11.26 -19.16
N HIS A 216 11.27 -10.02 -19.61
CA HIS A 216 11.12 -9.60 -21.01
C HIS A 216 12.34 -8.79 -21.44
N PRO A 217 13.53 -9.42 -21.51
CA PRO A 217 14.75 -8.71 -21.89
C PRO A 217 14.58 -8.12 -23.30
N PRO A 218 15.12 -6.91 -23.57
CA PRO A 218 15.07 -6.33 -24.90
C PRO A 218 15.74 -7.28 -25.90
N SER A 219 15.00 -7.61 -26.96
CA SER A 219 15.45 -8.43 -28.10
C SER A 219 16.54 -7.74 -28.90
#